data_AF-A0A0A2KKB9-F1
#
_entry.id   AF-A0A0A2KKB9-F1
#
_cell.length_a   1.000
_cell.length_b   1.000
_cell.length_c   1.000
_cell.angle_alpha   90.00
_cell.angle_beta   90.00
_cell.angle_gamma   90.00
#
_symmetry.space_group_name_H-M   'P 1'
#
loop_
_entity.id
_entity.type
_entity.pdbx_description
1 polymer ?
#
loop_
_entity_poly.entity_id
_entity_poly.type
_entity_poly.pdbx_seq_one_letter_code
_entity_poly.pdbx_strand_id
1 'polypeptide(L)' 'MGGGGKIPYPKEVWSPSGGWYAQPANWRANTAIMGAFVIGVAAVAFSISADREYRDKMPEPGRFFPSR' A
#
# COMPACT_ATOMS: atom_id res chain seq x y z
N MET A 1 -12.23 -16.56 15.61
CA MET A 1 -10.77 -16.67 15.57
C MET A 1 -10.23 -16.28 16.94
N GLY A 2 -9.77 -17.25 17.74
CA GLY A 2 -9.22 -16.99 19.07
C GLY A 2 -7.70 -17.02 18.99
N GLY A 3 -7.04 -15.86 19.14
CA GLY A 3 -5.62 -15.86 19.44
C GLY A 3 -5.44 -16.51 20.80
N GLY A 4 -4.71 -17.62 20.87
CA GLY A 4 -4.34 -18.25 22.14
C GLY A 4 -3.66 -17.25 23.08
N GLY A 5 -3.54 -17.60 24.36
CA GLY A 5 -2.95 -16.73 25.38
C GLY A 5 -1.59 -16.16 24.95
N LYS A 6 -1.35 -14.87 25.23
CA LYS A 6 -0.07 -14.21 24.93
C LYS A 6 1.02 -14.79 25.84
N ILE A 7 2.07 -15.35 25.25
CA ILE A 7 3.28 -15.79 25.98
C ILE A 7 4.03 -14.54 26.46
N PRO A 8 4.67 -14.52 27.64
CA PRO A 8 5.50 -13.40 28.09
C PRO A 8 6.60 -13.05 27.08
N TYR A 9 6.88 -11.76 26.92
CA TYR A 9 7.88 -11.21 25.99
C TYR A 9 8.49 -9.92 26.57
N PRO A 10 9.75 -9.59 26.26
CA PRO A 10 10.41 -8.36 26.71
C PRO A 10 9.70 -7.12 26.14
N LYS A 11 9.45 -6.11 26.98
CA LYS A 11 8.69 -4.91 26.59
C LYS A 11 9.59 -3.78 26.06
N GLU A 12 10.87 -3.86 26.41
CA GLU A 12 11.93 -2.92 26.12
C GLU A 12 12.54 -3.12 24.72
N VAL A 13 12.29 -4.25 24.08
CA VAL A 13 12.80 -4.54 22.74
C VAL A 13 11.95 -3.83 21.69
N TRP A 14 12.61 -3.07 20.82
CA TRP A 14 11.99 -2.37 19.70
C TRP A 14 12.49 -2.90 18.35
N SER A 15 11.59 -2.98 17.37
CA SER A 15 11.92 -3.26 15.97
C SER A 15 11.03 -2.41 15.05
N PRO A 16 11.52 -2.02 13.85
CA PRO A 16 10.75 -1.24 12.89
C PRO A 16 9.48 -1.95 12.40
N SER A 17 9.46 -3.29 12.40
CA SER A 17 8.28 -4.08 12.01
C SER A 17 7.28 -4.28 13.16
N GLY A 18 7.58 -3.77 14.36
CA GLY A 18 6.82 -3.99 15.59
C GLY A 18 7.50 -5.01 16.50
N GLY A 19 6.71 -5.91 17.07
CA GLY A 19 7.19 -6.91 18.03
C GLY A 19 6.11 -7.97 18.29
N TRP A 20 6.16 -8.62 19.45
CA TRP A 20 5.19 -9.64 19.81
C TRP A 20 3.79 -9.06 20.00
N TYR A 21 2.84 -9.56 19.21
CA TYR A 21 1.40 -9.22 19.27
C TYR A 21 1.13 -7.71 19.22
N ALA A 22 1.86 -6.99 18.36
CA ALA A 22 1.71 -5.54 18.20
C ALA A 22 0.27 -5.20 17.77
N GLN A 23 -0.45 -4.48 18.64
CA GLN A 23 -1.80 -3.99 18.37
C GLN A 23 -1.93 -2.57 18.94
N PRO A 24 -1.28 -1.58 18.31
CA PRO A 24 -1.30 -0.21 18.79
C PRO A 24 -2.72 0.37 18.69
N ALA A 25 -3.09 1.24 19.64
CA ALA A 25 -4.44 1.79 19.72
C ALA A 25 -4.85 2.60 18.47
N ASN A 26 -3.86 3.19 17.79
CA ASN A 26 -4.04 4.05 16.60
C ASN A 26 -3.87 3.32 15.26
N TRP A 27 -3.88 1.98 15.22
CA TRP A 27 -3.61 1.22 13.98
C TRP A 27 -4.47 1.68 12.79
N ARG A 28 -5.77 1.99 13.02
CA ARG A 28 -6.69 2.43 11.96
C ARG A 28 -6.25 3.74 11.31
N ALA A 29 -5.87 4.72 12.12
CA ALA A 29 -5.43 6.01 11.63
C ALA A 29 -4.09 5.87 10.88
N ASN A 30 -3.14 5.12 11.42
CA ASN A 30 -1.84 4.90 10.79
C ASN A 30 -2.01 4.20 9.43
N THR A 31 -2.87 3.18 9.35
CA THR A 31 -3.20 2.51 8.09
C THR A 31 -3.85 3.46 7.09
N ALA A 32 -4.78 4.30 7.53
CA ALA A 32 -5.43 5.29 6.65
C ALA A 32 -4.42 6.30 6.09
N ILE A 33 -3.50 6.80 6.92
CA ILE A 33 -2.44 7.73 6.50
C ILE A 33 -1.51 7.07 5.48
N MET A 34 -1.03 5.86 5.77
CA MET A 34 -0.15 5.14 4.83
C MET A 34 -0.86 4.78 3.53
N GLY A 35 -2.13 4.39 3.60
CA GLY A 35 -2.96 4.14 2.42
C GLY A 35 -3.12 5.39 1.55
N ALA A 36 -3.45 6.54 2.16
CA ALA A 36 -3.55 7.82 1.47
C ALA A 36 -2.22 8.23 0.82
N PHE A 37 -1.09 8.00 1.51
CA PHE A 37 0.24 8.26 0.96
C PHE A 37 0.53 7.41 -0.28
N VAL A 38 0.30 6.09 -0.21
CA VAL A 38 0.51 5.18 -1.34
C VAL A 38 -0.36 5.56 -2.53
N ILE A 39 -1.65 5.85 -2.31
CA ILE A 39 -2.58 6.30 -3.36
C ILE A 39 -2.10 7.61 -3.97
N GLY A 40 -1.69 8.58 -3.15
CA GLY A 40 -1.19 9.87 -3.61
C GLY A 40 0.04 9.72 -4.51
N VAL A 41 1.03 8.93 -4.09
CA VAL A 41 2.23 8.65 -4.88
C VAL A 41 1.86 7.95 -6.19
N ALA A 42 1.00 6.94 -6.15
CA ALA A 42 0.56 6.22 -7.34
C ALA A 42 -0.17 7.14 -8.34
N ALA A 43 -1.05 8.02 -7.86
CA ALA A 43 -1.77 8.97 -8.69
C ALA A 43 -0.84 9.97 -9.38
N VAL A 44 0.13 10.53 -8.65
CA VAL A 44 1.13 11.45 -9.22
C VAL A 44 2.02 10.73 -10.24
N ALA A 45 2.52 9.55 -9.90
CA ALA A 45 3.34 8.75 -10.81
C ALA A 45 2.57 8.39 -12.08
N PHE A 46 1.30 8.01 -11.95
CA PHE A 46 0.43 7.73 -13.10
C PHE A 46 0.20 8.97 -13.96
N SER A 47 -0.10 10.13 -13.37
CA SER A 47 -0.29 11.38 -14.12
C SER A 47 0.96 11.75 -14.91
N ILE A 48 2.13 11.73 -14.26
CA ILE A 48 3.40 12.02 -14.92
C ILE A 48 3.69 11.01 -16.03
N SER A 49 3.40 9.72 -15.79
CA SER A 49 3.57 8.68 -16.80
C SER A 49 2.68 8.95 -18.00
N ALA A 50 1.40 9.26 -17.78
CA ALA A 50 0.43 9.52 -18.85
C ALA A 50 0.81 10.77 -19.66
N ASP A 51 1.25 11.85 -19.00
CA ASP A 51 1.67 13.09 -19.68
C ASP A 51 2.93 12.91 -20.53
N ARG A 52 3.83 12.00 -20.11
CA ARG A 52 5.06 11.66 -20.83
C ARG A 52 4.89 10.51 -21.81
N GLU A 53 3.72 9.88 -21.82
CA GLU A 53 3.50 8.71 -22.65
C GLU A 53 3.37 9.12 -24.11
N TYR A 54 4.42 8.85 -24.88
CA TYR A 54 4.37 8.92 -26.33
C TYR A 54 3.93 7.56 -26.90
N ARG A 55 3.00 7.59 -27.86
CA ARG A 55 2.54 6.41 -28.59
C ARG A 55 2.53 6.69 -30.09
N ASP A 56 3.25 5.87 -30.87
CA ASP A 56 3.22 5.95 -32.33
C ASP A 56 1.81 5.67 -32.91
N LYS A 57 1.01 4.87 -32.21
CA LYS A 57 -0.38 4.59 -32.54
C LYS A 57 -1.20 4.50 -31.26
N MET A 58 -2.21 5.34 -31.15
CA MET A 58 -3.19 5.22 -30.07
C MET A 58 -4.11 4.02 -30.29
N PRO A 59 -4.61 3.38 -29.22
CA PRO A 59 -5.58 2.29 -29.33
C PRO A 59 -6.84 2.75 -30.09
N GLU A 60 -7.25 1.95 -31.07
CA GLU A 60 -8.46 2.18 -31.87
C GLU A 60 -9.73 2.03 -31.00
N PRO A 61 -10.72 2.93 -31.12
CA PRO A 61 -11.98 2.81 -30.41
C PRO A 61 -12.65 1.45 -30.68
N GLY A 62 -13.07 0.75 -29.62
CA GLY A 62 -13.81 -0.52 -29.71
C GLY A 62 -12.95 -1.78 -29.90
N ARG A 63 -11.63 -1.66 -29.98
CA ARG A 63 -10.72 -2.81 -30.09
C ARG A 63 -10.23 -3.24 -28.71
N PHE A 64 -10.33 -4.53 -28.39
CA PHE A 64 -9.73 -5.09 -27.18
C PHE A 64 -8.22 -5.29 -27.38
N PHE A 65 -7.42 -4.76 -26.46
CA PHE A 65 -5.97 -4.93 -26.43
C PHE A 65 -5.61 -5.76 -25.19
N PRO A 66 -5.29 -7.06 -25.33
CA PRO A 66 -4.91 -7.87 -24.17
C PRO A 66 -3.60 -7.32 -23.56
N SER A 67 -3.56 -7.19 -22.24
CA SER A 67 -2.29 -7.05 -21.52
C SER A 67 -1.47 -8.33 -21.74
N ARG A 68 -0.18 -8.17 -22.05
CA ARG A 68 0.75 -9.30 -22.21
C ARG A 68 0.94 -10.05 -20.90
#